data_AF-A0A8G1A1K7-F1
#
_entry.id   AF-A0A8G1A1K7-F1
#
_cell.length_a   1.000
_cell.length_b   1.000
_cell.length_c   1.000
_cell.angle_alpha   90.00
_cell.angle_beta   90.00
_cell.angle_gamma   90.00
#
_symmetry.space_group_name_H-M   'P 1'
#
loop_
_entity.id
_entity.type
_entity.pdbx_description
1 polymer ?
#
loop_
_entity_poly.entity_id
_entity_poly.type
_entity_poly.pdbx_seq_one_letter_code
_entity_poly.pdbx_strand_id
1 'polypeptide(L)'
;MKRIPVRTRGFGAEVGTPAVADLARWVERRKGQGGDLLAYRIERSAALQDGVDFPAVGGIFYGERVLECLAGVGDGAVTGEVGTVPDAALDDLRGWKKNAWLSLPAPSMLGLEDRYFGDPEEAEEEVCRAFRRLLREMRDAGVGGHVILIDDADETELDLLAGTRSLFFPLTRQPAALEAVLEHQSLLPLAPSELGQAADLIDRYDIRELSLLHPDHQALGEALDVFDPDEISAGGYTDSGDEEAWTALLEEAYVLK
;
A
#
# COMPACT_ATOMS: atom_id res chain seq x y z
N MET A 1 11.50 -12.49 -31.57
CA MET A 1 11.19 -11.50 -30.50
C MET A 1 11.78 -11.99 -29.21
N LYS A 2 12.50 -11.12 -28.52
CA LYS A 2 13.12 -11.34 -27.22
C LYS A 2 12.20 -10.72 -26.16
N ARG A 3 11.95 -11.46 -25.07
CA ARG A 3 11.28 -10.92 -23.87
C ARG A 3 12.29 -10.13 -23.05
N ILE A 4 11.97 -8.88 -22.74
CA ILE A 4 12.74 -8.03 -21.84
C ILE A 4 11.90 -7.83 -20.59
N PRO A 5 12.37 -8.27 -19.40
CA PRO A 5 11.60 -8.14 -18.18
C PRO A 5 11.38 -6.67 -17.81
N VAL A 6 10.20 -6.37 -17.29
CA VAL A 6 9.83 -5.10 -16.68
C VAL A 6 9.77 -5.31 -15.17
N ARG A 7 10.14 -4.29 -14.38
CA ARG A 7 10.12 -4.39 -12.91
C ARG A 7 8.70 -4.54 -12.41
N THR A 8 8.51 -5.31 -11.35
CA THR A 8 7.19 -5.55 -10.75
C THR A 8 7.06 -4.85 -9.40
N ARG A 9 5.88 -4.29 -9.13
CA ARG A 9 5.61 -3.51 -7.92
C ARG A 9 4.27 -3.90 -7.31
N GLY A 10 4.25 -4.07 -6.00
CA GLY A 10 3.01 -4.22 -5.25
C GLY A 10 2.55 -2.90 -4.64
N PHE A 11 1.23 -2.74 -4.54
CA PHE A 11 0.58 -1.67 -3.78
C PHE A 11 -0.21 -2.20 -2.58
N GLY A 12 -0.35 -3.51 -2.45
CA GLY A 12 -1.17 -4.15 -1.43
C GLY A 12 -1.85 -5.40 -1.99
N ALA A 13 -2.30 -6.27 -1.10
CA ALA A 13 -3.17 -7.38 -1.46
C ALA A 13 -4.13 -7.66 -0.31
N GLU A 14 -5.42 -7.47 -0.56
CA GLU A 14 -6.45 -7.80 0.40
C GLU A 14 -6.50 -9.30 0.62
N VAL A 15 -6.60 -9.69 1.89
CA VAL A 15 -6.72 -11.09 2.29
C VAL A 15 -8.04 -11.25 3.01
N GLY A 16 -8.91 -12.11 2.48
CA GLY A 16 -10.19 -12.43 3.10
C GLY A 16 -10.07 -13.19 4.41
N THR A 17 -11.21 -13.62 4.93
CA THR A 17 -11.23 -14.48 6.12
C THR A 17 -10.69 -15.87 5.76
N PRO A 18 -9.69 -16.40 6.48
CA PRO A 18 -9.13 -17.71 6.18
C PRO A 18 -10.13 -18.84 6.41
N ALA A 19 -10.01 -19.90 5.60
CA ALA A 19 -10.67 -21.15 5.93
C ALA A 19 -10.02 -21.77 7.17
N VAL A 20 -10.84 -22.47 7.99
CA VAL A 20 -10.38 -23.14 9.23
C VAL A 20 -9.20 -24.07 8.96
N ALA A 21 -9.21 -24.78 7.84
CA ALA A 21 -8.13 -25.69 7.46
C ALA A 21 -6.81 -24.97 7.15
N ASP A 22 -6.86 -23.76 6.60
CA ASP A 22 -5.67 -22.96 6.32
C ASP A 22 -5.07 -22.41 7.61
N LEU A 23 -5.93 -21.93 8.50
CA LEU A 23 -5.52 -21.44 9.81
C LEU A 23 -4.91 -22.56 10.66
N ALA A 24 -5.51 -23.76 10.65
CA ALA A 24 -4.97 -24.91 11.38
C ALA A 24 -3.55 -25.27 10.93
N ARG A 25 -3.31 -25.29 9.60
CA ARG A 25 -1.97 -25.52 9.03
C ARG A 25 -1.00 -24.40 9.39
N TRP A 26 -1.46 -23.15 9.38
CA TRP A 26 -0.63 -22.02 9.75
C TRP A 26 -0.22 -22.04 11.22
N VAL A 27 -1.16 -22.29 12.14
CA VAL A 27 -0.88 -22.43 13.58
C VAL A 27 0.10 -23.56 13.85
N GLU A 28 -0.01 -24.69 13.14
CA GLU A 28 0.95 -25.79 13.25
C GLU A 28 2.37 -25.37 12.87
N ARG A 29 2.53 -24.61 11.77
CA ARG A 29 3.85 -24.08 11.35
C ARG A 29 4.44 -23.07 12.31
N ARG A 30 3.59 -22.28 13.00
CA ARG A 30 3.99 -21.25 13.96
C ARG A 30 4.01 -21.72 15.42
N LYS A 31 4.06 -23.03 15.66
CA LYS A 31 4.04 -23.57 17.02
C LYS A 31 5.14 -22.94 17.90
N GLY A 32 4.72 -22.24 18.94
CA GLY A 32 5.61 -21.55 19.89
C GLY A 32 5.99 -20.11 19.53
N GLN A 33 5.49 -19.56 18.41
CA GLN A 33 5.82 -18.21 17.94
C GLN A 33 4.70 -17.18 18.15
N GLY A 34 3.49 -17.62 18.55
CA GLY A 34 2.32 -16.76 18.68
C GLY A 34 1.86 -16.18 17.33
N GLY A 35 0.81 -15.35 17.39
CA GLY A 35 0.22 -14.68 16.24
C GLY A 35 -1.30 -14.64 16.32
N ASP A 36 -1.88 -13.62 15.71
CA ASP A 36 -3.33 -13.42 15.57
C ASP A 36 -3.76 -13.54 14.09
N LEU A 37 -5.02 -13.21 13.81
CA LEU A 37 -5.55 -13.25 12.44
C LEU A 37 -4.92 -12.18 11.53
N LEU A 38 -4.45 -11.05 12.08
CA LEU A 38 -3.78 -10.02 11.29
C LEU A 38 -2.40 -10.48 10.86
N ALA A 39 -1.64 -11.12 11.76
CA ALA A 39 -0.37 -11.76 11.43
C ALA A 39 -0.53 -12.81 10.31
N TYR A 40 -1.59 -13.62 10.37
CA TYR A 40 -1.93 -14.55 9.28
C TYR A 40 -2.18 -13.82 7.96
N ARG A 41 -3.01 -12.76 7.96
CA ARG A 41 -3.39 -12.01 6.75
C ARG A 41 -2.18 -11.30 6.14
N ILE A 42 -1.29 -10.74 6.96
CA ILE A 42 0.00 -10.19 6.52
C ILE A 42 0.87 -11.25 5.83
N GLU A 43 1.08 -12.40 6.46
CA GLU A 43 1.88 -13.48 5.85
C GLU A 43 1.27 -13.98 4.54
N ARG A 44 -0.06 -14.05 4.47
CA ARG A 44 -0.76 -14.44 3.24
C ARG A 44 -0.58 -13.38 2.15
N SER A 45 -0.72 -12.09 2.48
CA SER A 45 -0.48 -10.98 1.55
C SER A 45 0.95 -11.00 1.01
N ALA A 46 1.93 -11.27 1.88
CA ALA A 46 3.32 -11.45 1.49
C ALA A 46 3.52 -12.65 0.54
N ALA A 47 2.86 -13.78 0.82
CA ALA A 47 2.94 -14.98 -0.01
C ALA A 47 2.30 -14.80 -1.41
N LEU A 48 1.27 -13.96 -1.54
CA LEU A 48 0.67 -13.62 -2.83
C LEU A 48 1.63 -12.83 -3.73
N GLN A 49 2.52 -12.05 -3.13
CA GLN A 49 3.48 -11.19 -3.82
C GLN A 49 4.89 -11.84 -3.90
N ASP A 50 4.99 -13.15 -3.74
CA ASP A 50 6.27 -13.84 -3.92
C ASP A 50 6.75 -13.71 -5.36
N GLY A 51 8.02 -13.36 -5.55
CA GLY A 51 8.59 -13.06 -6.86
C GLY A 51 8.40 -11.61 -7.35
N VAL A 52 7.59 -10.78 -6.69
CA VAL A 52 7.51 -9.34 -6.99
C VAL A 52 8.79 -8.62 -6.57
N ASP A 53 9.32 -7.72 -7.42
CA ASP A 53 10.59 -7.02 -7.17
C ASP A 53 10.47 -6.05 -5.98
N PHE A 54 9.37 -5.28 -5.95
CA PHE A 54 9.03 -4.34 -4.87
C PHE A 54 7.67 -4.68 -4.24
N PRO A 55 7.59 -5.71 -3.36
CA PRO A 55 6.33 -6.10 -2.74
C PRO A 55 5.89 -5.08 -1.70
N ALA A 56 4.58 -4.85 -1.60
CA ALA A 56 3.94 -4.06 -0.55
C ALA A 56 2.91 -4.93 0.18
N VAL A 57 3.32 -5.54 1.29
CA VAL A 57 2.51 -6.52 2.03
C VAL A 57 1.48 -5.81 2.89
N GLY A 58 0.28 -6.35 3.02
CA GLY A 58 -0.82 -5.71 3.73
C GLY A 58 -1.91 -5.20 2.80
N GLY A 59 -2.75 -4.31 3.32
CA GLY A 59 -3.97 -3.85 2.70
C GLY A 59 -4.80 -3.04 3.69
N ILE A 60 -6.05 -2.75 3.34
CA ILE A 60 -7.05 -2.05 4.16
C ILE A 60 -7.21 -2.76 5.51
N PHE A 61 -7.19 -4.10 5.52
CA PHE A 61 -7.34 -4.89 6.76
C PHE A 61 -6.27 -4.57 7.81
N TYR A 62 -5.12 -4.01 7.43
CA TYR A 62 -4.07 -3.64 8.38
C TYR A 62 -4.43 -2.40 9.20
N GLY A 63 -5.51 -1.68 8.84
CA GLY A 63 -6.07 -0.60 9.66
C GLY A 63 -6.43 -1.02 11.08
N GLU A 64 -6.83 -2.28 11.28
CA GLU A 64 -7.06 -2.84 12.62
C GLU A 64 -5.79 -2.79 13.47
N ARG A 65 -4.62 -3.15 12.88
CA ARG A 65 -3.34 -3.06 13.57
C ARG A 65 -2.91 -1.62 13.82
N VAL A 66 -3.17 -0.72 12.87
CA VAL A 66 -2.89 0.71 13.03
C VAL A 66 -3.65 1.26 14.24
N LEU A 67 -4.95 0.96 14.36
CA LEU A 67 -5.78 1.39 15.48
C LEU A 67 -5.25 0.89 16.82
N GLU A 68 -4.81 -0.37 16.91
CA GLU A 68 -4.18 -0.92 18.12
C GLU A 68 -2.89 -0.18 18.51
N CYS A 69 -2.19 0.41 17.54
CA CYS A 69 -0.94 1.11 17.73
C CYS A 69 -1.11 2.61 18.04
N LEU A 70 -2.34 3.13 18.06
CA LEU A 70 -2.62 4.52 18.40
C LEU A 70 -3.06 4.64 19.87
N ALA A 71 -2.23 5.29 20.69
CA ALA A 71 -2.65 5.69 22.03
C ALA A 71 -3.71 6.79 21.94
N GLY A 72 -4.61 6.85 22.91
CA GLY A 72 -5.68 7.85 22.93
C GLY A 72 -6.84 7.54 21.97
N VAL A 73 -6.81 6.40 21.28
CA VAL A 73 -7.86 5.92 20.38
C VAL A 73 -8.55 4.69 20.98
N GLY A 74 -9.88 4.65 20.92
CA GLY A 74 -10.68 3.53 21.42
C GLY A 74 -12.12 3.59 20.92
N ASP A 75 -12.72 2.43 20.66
CA ASP A 75 -14.11 2.28 20.19
C ASP A 75 -14.43 3.17 18.96
N GLY A 76 -13.49 3.27 18.01
CA GLY A 76 -13.63 4.05 16.79
C GLY A 76 -13.58 5.57 17.00
N ALA A 77 -13.01 6.04 18.11
CA ALA A 77 -12.93 7.47 18.41
C ALA A 77 -11.58 7.87 19.03
N VAL A 78 -11.21 9.13 18.81
CA VAL A 78 -10.18 9.83 19.57
C VAL A 78 -10.77 10.24 20.92
N THR A 79 -10.21 9.70 21.99
CA THR A 79 -10.72 9.83 23.38
C THR A 79 -9.72 10.48 24.32
N GLY A 80 -8.52 10.80 23.85
CA GLY A 80 -7.45 11.42 24.60
C GLY A 80 -6.35 11.95 23.68
N GLU A 81 -5.24 12.38 24.29
CA GLU A 81 -4.03 12.76 23.54
C GLU A 81 -3.54 11.59 22.68
N VAL A 82 -3.35 11.85 21.39
CA VAL A 82 -3.00 10.81 20.42
C VAL A 82 -1.49 10.54 20.45
N GLY A 83 -1.12 9.28 20.55
CA GLY A 83 0.27 8.84 20.57
C GLY A 83 0.49 7.54 19.81
N THR A 84 1.71 7.02 19.87
CA THR A 84 2.09 5.78 19.18
C THR A 84 2.55 4.74 20.19
N VAL A 85 2.02 3.52 20.06
CA VAL A 85 2.43 2.31 20.80
C VAL A 85 2.71 1.22 19.75
N PRO A 86 3.94 1.12 19.22
CA PRO A 86 4.19 0.39 17.99
C PRO A 86 4.31 -1.13 18.18
N ASP A 87 4.35 -1.63 19.42
CA ASP A 87 4.73 -3.01 19.76
C ASP A 87 4.02 -4.08 18.92
N ALA A 88 2.70 -3.97 18.74
CA ALA A 88 1.94 -4.95 17.97
C ALA A 88 2.31 -4.95 16.48
N ALA A 89 2.47 -3.76 15.88
CA ALA A 89 2.93 -3.65 14.50
C ALA A 89 4.36 -4.18 14.35
N LEU A 90 5.27 -3.87 15.29
CA LEU A 90 6.65 -4.36 15.26
C LEU A 90 6.74 -5.88 15.39
N ASP A 91 5.81 -6.49 16.13
CA ASP A 91 5.73 -7.93 16.27
C ASP A 91 5.30 -8.62 14.97
N ASP A 92 4.43 -7.98 14.17
CA ASP A 92 4.07 -8.47 12.83
C ASP A 92 5.28 -8.49 11.88
N LEU A 93 6.22 -7.55 12.03
CA LEU A 93 7.43 -7.44 11.19
C LEU A 93 8.47 -8.54 11.45
N ARG A 94 8.31 -9.34 12.51
CA ARG A 94 9.30 -10.36 12.88
C ARG A 94 9.43 -11.42 11.78
N GLY A 95 10.60 -11.48 11.16
CA GLY A 95 10.90 -12.43 10.08
C GLY A 95 10.52 -11.94 8.68
N TRP A 96 10.12 -10.67 8.53
CA TRP A 96 9.87 -10.07 7.23
C TRP A 96 11.12 -9.99 6.36
N LYS A 97 10.90 -10.02 5.05
CA LYS A 97 11.95 -9.77 4.06
C LYS A 97 12.40 -8.31 4.19
N LYS A 98 13.70 -8.12 4.42
CA LYS A 98 14.32 -6.79 4.51
C LYS A 98 13.94 -5.94 3.29
N ASN A 99 13.53 -4.70 3.53
CA ASN A 99 13.11 -3.72 2.52
C ASN A 99 11.78 -3.99 1.79
N ALA A 100 10.97 -4.98 2.22
CA ALA A 100 9.57 -5.04 1.77
C ALA A 100 8.81 -3.79 2.22
N TRP A 101 7.87 -3.33 1.40
CA TRP A 101 6.99 -2.24 1.77
C TRP A 101 5.77 -2.78 2.52
N LEU A 102 5.12 -1.93 3.29
CA LEU A 102 3.88 -2.23 3.98
C LEU A 102 2.74 -1.40 3.37
N SER A 103 1.65 -2.05 3.03
CA SER A 103 0.41 -1.42 2.57
C SER A 103 -0.59 -1.34 3.72
N LEU A 104 -1.15 -0.15 3.93
CA LEU A 104 -2.12 0.12 5.00
C LEU A 104 -3.03 1.29 4.63
N PRO A 105 -4.24 1.40 5.22
CA PRO A 105 -5.14 2.51 4.95
C PRO A 105 -4.62 3.82 5.55
N ALA A 106 -4.98 4.93 4.91
CA ALA A 106 -4.78 6.26 5.45
C ALA A 106 -5.61 6.51 6.74
N PRO A 107 -5.18 7.45 7.61
CA PRO A 107 -5.94 7.85 8.80
C PRO A 107 -7.45 8.10 8.60
N SER A 108 -7.85 8.78 7.54
CA SER A 108 -9.20 9.15 7.15
C SER A 108 -10.08 7.91 6.94
N MET A 109 -9.48 6.82 6.45
CA MET A 109 -10.14 5.53 6.26
C MET A 109 -10.30 4.72 7.55
N LEU A 110 -9.71 5.15 8.67
CA LEU A 110 -9.87 4.48 9.97
C LEU A 110 -11.21 4.80 10.63
N GLY A 111 -11.96 5.79 10.12
CA GLY A 111 -13.30 6.13 10.59
C GLY A 111 -13.34 6.65 12.02
N LEU A 112 -12.33 7.42 12.43
CA LEU A 112 -12.21 7.95 13.79
C LEU A 112 -13.10 9.17 14.03
N GLU A 113 -13.96 9.09 15.04
CA GLU A 113 -14.70 10.25 15.55
C GLU A 113 -13.83 11.08 16.51
N ASP A 114 -13.90 12.41 16.45
CA ASP A 114 -13.33 13.26 17.49
C ASP A 114 -14.28 13.38 18.69
N ARG A 115 -13.83 12.90 19.86
CA ARG A 115 -14.52 13.06 21.15
C ARG A 115 -13.67 13.76 22.20
N TYR A 116 -12.48 14.25 21.83
CA TYR A 116 -11.50 14.80 22.78
C TYR A 116 -11.15 16.25 22.47
N PHE A 117 -10.77 16.56 21.23
CA PHE A 117 -10.30 17.89 20.86
C PHE A 117 -11.47 18.87 20.70
N GLY A 118 -12.60 18.40 20.18
CA GLY A 118 -13.74 19.25 19.83
C GLY A 118 -13.49 20.08 18.57
N ASP A 119 -12.43 19.74 17.83
CA ASP A 119 -12.00 20.34 16.58
C ASP A 119 -11.53 19.22 15.64
N PRO A 120 -12.30 18.90 14.59
CA PRO A 120 -11.97 17.83 13.66
C PRO A 120 -10.60 18.00 12.97
N GLU A 121 -10.20 19.24 12.65
CA GLU A 121 -8.92 19.51 11.97
C GLU A 121 -7.75 19.23 12.93
N GLU A 122 -7.86 19.67 14.19
CA GLU A 122 -6.85 19.37 15.21
C GLU A 122 -6.74 17.87 15.47
N ALA A 123 -7.88 17.17 15.56
CA ALA A 123 -7.91 15.72 15.75
C ALA A 123 -7.24 14.97 14.59
N GLU A 124 -7.55 15.36 13.35
CA GLU A 124 -6.95 14.79 12.14
C GLU A 124 -5.43 15.00 12.10
N GLU A 125 -4.95 16.22 12.36
CA GLU A 125 -3.51 16.50 12.40
C GLU A 125 -2.79 15.66 13.45
N GLU A 126 -3.36 15.51 14.65
CA GLU A 126 -2.76 14.72 15.73
C GLU A 126 -2.73 13.23 15.40
N VAL A 127 -3.79 12.69 14.78
CA VAL A 127 -3.81 11.31 14.27
C VAL A 127 -2.74 11.15 13.18
N CYS A 128 -2.65 12.05 12.21
CA CYS A 128 -1.62 12.00 11.16
C CYS A 128 -0.20 12.06 11.74
N ARG A 129 0.05 12.87 12.76
CA ARG A 129 1.35 12.95 13.46
C ARG A 129 1.69 11.63 14.15
N ALA A 130 0.75 11.02 14.86
CA ALA A 130 0.95 9.73 15.51
C ALA A 130 1.13 8.58 14.49
N PHE A 131 0.38 8.61 13.41
CA PHE A 131 0.51 7.68 12.29
C PHE A 131 1.89 7.79 11.63
N ARG A 132 2.36 9.02 11.34
CA ARG A 132 3.71 9.26 10.79
C ARG A 132 4.82 8.72 11.70
N ARG A 133 4.64 8.84 13.02
CA ARG A 133 5.55 8.26 14.02
C ARG A 133 5.52 6.73 13.94
N LEU A 134 4.35 6.10 13.86
CA LEU A 134 4.22 4.66 13.66
C LEU A 134 4.95 4.18 12.39
N LEU A 135 4.74 4.86 11.25
CA LEU A 135 5.45 4.54 10.00
C LEU A 135 6.97 4.61 10.19
N ARG A 136 7.46 5.57 10.98
CA ARG A 136 8.89 5.69 11.27
C ARG A 136 9.39 4.50 12.10
N GLU A 137 8.69 4.14 13.18
CA GLU A 137 9.05 2.98 14.02
C GLU A 137 9.13 1.69 13.18
N MET A 138 8.17 1.50 12.27
CA MET A 138 8.18 0.35 11.34
C MET A 138 9.38 0.38 10.37
N ARG A 139 9.78 1.55 9.86
CA ARG A 139 11.02 1.65 9.04
C ARG A 139 12.27 1.36 9.84
N ASP A 140 12.34 1.87 11.06
CA ASP A 140 13.48 1.66 11.96
C ASP A 140 13.61 0.16 12.32
N ALA A 141 12.50 -0.58 12.29
CA ALA A 141 12.46 -2.04 12.40
C ALA A 141 12.70 -2.82 11.09
N GLY A 142 12.84 -2.15 9.95
CA GLY A 142 13.30 -2.75 8.68
C GLY A 142 12.32 -2.69 7.50
N VAL A 143 11.16 -2.06 7.64
CA VAL A 143 10.24 -1.79 6.53
C VAL A 143 10.88 -0.83 5.53
N GLY A 144 10.80 -1.17 4.23
CA GLY A 144 11.42 -0.42 3.15
C GLY A 144 10.72 0.90 2.82
N GLY A 145 9.43 0.99 3.09
CA GLY A 145 8.55 2.13 2.81
C GLY A 145 7.09 1.72 3.01
N HIS A 146 6.18 2.67 2.80
CA HIS A 146 4.75 2.44 3.00
C HIS A 146 3.97 2.79 1.75
N VAL A 147 2.99 1.95 1.41
CA VAL A 147 1.92 2.29 0.50
C VAL A 147 0.72 2.66 1.36
N ILE A 148 0.28 3.92 1.25
CA ILE A 148 -0.86 4.45 1.98
C ILE A 148 -2.05 4.40 1.04
N LEU A 149 -2.99 3.51 1.33
CA LEU A 149 -4.22 3.36 0.56
C LEU A 149 -5.17 4.50 0.90
N ILE A 150 -5.71 5.16 -0.12
CA ILE A 150 -6.65 6.27 0.06
C ILE A 150 -7.94 6.02 -0.73
N ASP A 151 -9.07 6.41 -0.14
CA ASP A 151 -10.36 6.54 -0.84
C ASP A 151 -10.40 7.87 -1.60
N ASP A 152 -10.10 8.95 -0.87
CA ASP A 152 -10.08 10.33 -1.33
C ASP A 152 -8.73 10.99 -1.00
N ALA A 153 -8.42 12.07 -1.68
CA ALA A 153 -7.19 12.83 -1.48
C ALA A 153 -7.39 13.91 -0.40
N ASP A 154 -7.20 13.51 0.86
CA ASP A 154 -7.17 14.46 1.98
C ASP A 154 -5.87 15.29 1.99
N GLU A 155 -6.01 16.62 2.02
CA GLU A 155 -4.88 17.56 1.95
C GLU A 155 -3.97 17.44 3.19
N THR A 156 -4.55 17.30 4.38
CA THR A 156 -3.81 17.16 5.65
C THR A 156 -2.97 15.88 5.64
N GLU A 157 -3.54 14.77 5.17
CA GLU A 157 -2.84 13.50 5.04
C GLU A 157 -1.70 13.57 4.02
N LEU A 158 -1.97 14.14 2.84
CA LEU A 158 -0.97 14.29 1.79
C LEU A 158 0.20 15.14 2.28
N ASP A 159 -0.05 16.29 2.89
CA ASP A 159 0.97 17.19 3.42
C ASP A 159 1.80 16.55 4.54
N LEU A 160 1.14 15.87 5.49
CA LEU A 160 1.80 15.33 6.66
C LEU A 160 2.48 13.99 6.42
N LEU A 161 2.00 13.17 5.48
CA LEU A 161 2.47 11.79 5.29
C LEU A 161 3.33 11.59 4.04
N ALA A 162 3.31 12.53 3.09
CA ALA A 162 4.17 12.50 1.91
C ALA A 162 5.66 12.44 2.26
N GLY A 163 6.43 11.78 1.40
CA GLY A 163 7.87 11.75 1.48
C GLY A 163 8.48 10.54 0.77
N THR A 164 9.81 10.48 0.72
CA THR A 164 10.57 9.47 -0.06
C THR A 164 10.34 8.00 0.32
N ARG A 165 9.66 7.73 1.44
CA ARG A 165 9.37 6.39 1.96
C ARG A 165 7.88 6.14 2.18
N SER A 166 7.05 6.97 1.57
CA SER A 166 5.59 6.86 1.52
C SER A 166 5.17 6.99 0.06
N LEU A 167 4.13 6.25 -0.32
CA LEU A 167 3.52 6.31 -1.64
C LEU A 167 2.02 6.24 -1.43
N PHE A 168 1.28 7.20 -1.95
CA PHE A 168 -0.18 7.14 -1.91
C PHE A 168 -0.68 6.32 -3.09
N PHE A 169 -1.61 5.42 -2.80
CA PHE A 169 -2.27 4.60 -3.80
C PHE A 169 -3.78 4.82 -3.71
N PRO A 170 -4.37 5.56 -4.66
CA PRO A 170 -5.80 5.78 -4.69
C PRO A 170 -6.54 4.51 -5.10
N LEU A 171 -7.41 4.02 -4.23
CA LEU A 171 -8.26 2.85 -4.48
C LEU A 171 -9.29 3.14 -5.58
N THR A 172 -9.76 4.39 -5.64
CA THR A 172 -10.58 4.89 -6.74
C THR A 172 -9.74 5.80 -7.63
N ARG A 173 -9.71 5.54 -8.95
CA ARG A 173 -8.87 6.31 -9.89
C ARG A 173 -9.60 7.56 -10.40
N GLN A 174 -10.28 8.26 -9.50
CA GLN A 174 -10.93 9.51 -9.86
C GLN A 174 -9.87 10.55 -10.25
N PRO A 175 -10.05 11.32 -11.35
CA PRO A 175 -9.04 12.26 -11.80
C PRO A 175 -8.57 13.25 -10.73
N ALA A 176 -9.48 13.78 -9.90
CA ALA A 176 -9.15 14.74 -8.86
C ALA A 176 -8.23 14.13 -7.78
N ALA A 177 -8.53 12.92 -7.30
CA ALA A 177 -7.70 12.24 -6.31
C ALA A 177 -6.31 11.89 -6.87
N LEU A 178 -6.25 11.45 -8.12
CA LEU A 178 -4.98 11.17 -8.79
C LEU A 178 -4.12 12.43 -8.93
N GLU A 179 -4.73 13.53 -9.38
CA GLU A 179 -4.06 14.81 -9.54
C GLU A 179 -3.51 15.35 -8.21
N ALA A 180 -4.32 15.33 -7.14
CA ALA A 180 -3.87 15.73 -5.81
C ALA A 180 -2.70 14.86 -5.32
N VAL A 181 -2.75 13.54 -5.51
CA VAL A 181 -1.62 12.65 -5.17
C VAL A 181 -0.35 13.02 -5.94
N LEU A 182 -0.45 13.35 -7.22
CA LEU A 182 0.69 13.70 -8.08
C LEU A 182 1.35 15.04 -7.72
N GLU A 183 0.69 15.90 -6.93
CA GLU A 183 1.35 17.08 -6.34
C GLU A 183 2.42 16.70 -5.30
N HIS A 184 2.28 15.52 -4.68
CA HIS A 184 3.15 15.04 -3.60
C HIS A 184 4.04 13.86 -3.98
N GLN A 185 3.81 13.21 -5.13
CA GLN A 185 4.60 12.07 -5.58
C GLN A 185 4.83 12.04 -7.10
N SER A 186 5.92 11.41 -7.52
CA SER A 186 6.30 11.31 -8.94
C SER A 186 5.97 9.96 -9.59
N LEU A 187 5.21 9.09 -8.91
CA LEU A 187 4.81 7.79 -9.43
C LEU A 187 3.32 7.82 -9.79
N LEU A 188 3.03 7.46 -11.04
CA LEU A 188 1.71 7.45 -11.65
C LEU A 188 1.18 6.00 -11.74
N PRO A 189 0.25 5.57 -10.86
CA PRO A 189 -0.44 4.31 -11.04
C PRO A 189 -1.61 4.46 -12.03
N LEU A 190 -1.67 3.65 -13.09
CA LEU A 190 -2.76 3.66 -14.07
C LEU A 190 -3.18 2.24 -14.46
N ALA A 191 -4.45 2.05 -14.82
CA ALA A 191 -4.87 0.87 -15.57
C ALA A 191 -4.43 1.00 -17.04
N PRO A 192 -4.24 -0.12 -17.78
CA PRO A 192 -3.94 -0.09 -19.22
C PRO A 192 -4.92 0.76 -20.04
N SER A 193 -6.21 0.71 -19.71
CA SER A 193 -7.26 1.50 -20.38
C SER A 193 -7.12 3.02 -20.19
N GLU A 194 -6.32 3.45 -19.22
CA GLU A 194 -6.09 4.85 -18.85
C GLU A 194 -4.74 5.35 -19.40
N LEU A 195 -3.98 4.55 -20.15
CA LEU A 195 -2.67 4.99 -20.66
C LEU A 195 -2.78 6.24 -21.56
N GLY A 196 -3.91 6.43 -22.25
CA GLY A 196 -4.15 7.59 -23.10
C GLY A 196 -4.16 8.95 -22.38
N GLN A 197 -4.37 9.00 -21.06
CA GLN A 197 -4.28 10.23 -20.26
C GLN A 197 -2.87 10.48 -19.70
N ALA A 198 -1.92 9.55 -19.86
CA ALA A 198 -0.59 9.68 -19.27
C ALA A 198 0.16 10.91 -19.80
N ALA A 199 0.10 11.18 -21.11
CA ALA A 199 0.80 12.33 -21.70
C ALA A 199 0.35 13.68 -21.12
N ASP A 200 -0.97 13.86 -20.94
CA ASP A 200 -1.53 15.09 -20.33
C ASP A 200 -1.11 15.25 -18.86
N LEU A 201 -1.02 14.14 -18.12
CA LEU A 201 -0.58 14.17 -16.72
C LEU A 201 0.93 14.49 -16.62
N ILE A 202 1.76 13.95 -17.52
CA ILE A 202 3.21 14.24 -17.57
C ILE A 202 3.48 15.72 -17.87
N ASP A 203 2.68 16.33 -18.75
CA ASP A 203 2.81 17.76 -19.07
C ASP A 203 2.46 18.67 -17.87
N ARG A 204 1.66 18.17 -16.91
CA ARG A 204 1.17 18.93 -15.75
C ARG A 204 1.94 18.66 -14.45
N TYR A 205 2.49 17.47 -14.28
CA TYR A 205 3.11 17.01 -13.02
C TYR A 205 4.52 16.44 -13.25
N ASP A 206 5.39 16.45 -12.22
CA ASP A 206 6.76 15.86 -12.28
C ASP A 206 6.70 14.32 -12.15
N ILE A 207 6.17 13.67 -13.18
CA ILE A 207 6.03 12.21 -13.22
C ILE A 207 7.33 11.58 -13.72
N ARG A 208 7.87 10.64 -12.93
CA ARG A 208 9.15 9.97 -13.18
C ARG A 208 9.04 8.44 -13.31
N GLU A 209 7.93 7.87 -12.87
CA GLU A 209 7.68 6.44 -12.94
C GLU A 209 6.20 6.19 -13.26
N LEU A 210 5.94 5.33 -14.24
CA LEU A 210 4.62 4.80 -14.55
C LEU A 210 4.51 3.39 -13.98
N SER A 211 3.46 3.12 -13.22
CA SER A 211 3.11 1.76 -12.84
C SER A 211 1.76 1.37 -13.45
N LEU A 212 1.79 0.55 -14.49
CA LEU A 212 0.56 0.00 -15.07
C LEU A 212 0.03 -1.13 -14.19
N LEU A 213 -1.25 -1.12 -13.86
CA LEU A 213 -1.87 -2.05 -12.92
C LEU A 213 -2.43 -3.27 -13.64
N HIS A 214 -1.95 -4.46 -13.28
CA HIS A 214 -2.25 -5.74 -13.92
C HIS A 214 -2.22 -5.68 -15.46
N PRO A 215 -1.13 -5.17 -16.06
CA PRO A 215 -1.02 -5.06 -17.50
C PRO A 215 -0.69 -6.42 -18.13
N ASP A 216 -1.01 -6.56 -19.41
CA ASP A 216 -0.37 -7.56 -20.26
C ASP A 216 0.92 -6.98 -20.90
N HIS A 217 1.70 -7.84 -21.56
CA HIS A 217 2.91 -7.40 -22.26
C HIS A 217 2.65 -6.43 -23.43
N GLN A 218 1.42 -6.36 -23.95
CA GLN A 218 1.07 -5.45 -25.04
C GLN A 218 0.90 -4.02 -24.49
N ALA A 219 0.16 -3.86 -23.40
CA ALA A 219 0.00 -2.59 -22.70
C ALA A 219 1.34 -2.03 -22.19
N LEU A 220 2.22 -2.89 -21.68
CA LEU A 220 3.59 -2.49 -21.33
C LEU A 220 4.38 -2.03 -22.56
N GLY A 221 4.13 -2.63 -23.73
CA GLY A 221 4.71 -2.21 -25.00
C GLY A 221 4.21 -0.84 -25.45
N GLU A 222 2.92 -0.56 -25.28
CA GLU A 222 2.32 0.74 -25.59
C GLU A 222 2.87 1.86 -24.67
N ALA A 223 3.13 1.55 -23.40
CA ALA A 223 3.70 2.51 -22.46
C ALA A 223 5.10 3.02 -22.86
N LEU A 224 5.84 2.24 -23.67
CA LEU A 224 7.16 2.64 -24.18
C LEU A 224 7.11 3.80 -25.18
N ASP A 225 5.93 4.14 -25.70
CA ASP A 225 5.77 5.33 -26.56
C ASP A 225 5.82 6.64 -25.76
N VAL A 226 5.68 6.54 -24.42
CA VAL A 226 5.57 7.70 -23.52
C VAL A 226 6.69 7.73 -22.48
N PHE A 227 7.07 6.57 -21.94
CA PHE A 227 8.07 6.44 -20.87
C PHE A 227 9.28 5.61 -21.30
N ASP A 228 10.43 5.88 -20.69
CA ASP A 228 11.60 5.02 -20.88
C ASP A 228 11.39 3.64 -20.22
N PRO A 229 12.01 2.56 -20.74
CA PRO A 229 11.80 1.20 -20.22
C PRO A 229 12.09 1.02 -18.73
N ASP A 230 13.02 1.79 -18.16
CA ASP A 230 13.36 1.75 -16.74
C ASP A 230 12.46 2.64 -15.88
N GLU A 231 11.62 3.49 -16.48
CA GLU A 231 10.59 4.29 -15.80
C GLU A 231 9.24 3.57 -15.73
N ILE A 232 9.12 2.37 -16.31
CA ILE A 232 7.89 1.58 -16.31
C ILE A 232 8.00 0.42 -15.33
N SER A 233 6.93 0.19 -14.56
CA SER A 233 6.73 -1.03 -13.79
C SER A 233 5.37 -1.68 -14.06
N ALA A 234 5.31 -3.00 -13.97
CA ALA A 234 4.07 -3.76 -13.88
C ALA A 234 3.62 -3.82 -12.40
N GLY A 235 2.58 -3.08 -12.09
CA GLY A 235 2.02 -2.91 -10.76
C GLY A 235 0.88 -3.86 -10.45
N GLY A 236 0.68 -4.18 -9.17
CA GLY A 236 -0.45 -4.99 -8.71
C GLY A 236 -1.07 -4.48 -7.42
N TYR A 237 -2.40 -4.51 -7.37
CA TYR A 237 -3.22 -4.45 -6.17
C TYR A 237 -4.40 -5.40 -6.38
N THR A 238 -4.73 -6.24 -5.40
CA THR A 238 -5.79 -7.25 -5.55
C THR A 238 -6.78 -7.19 -4.40
N ASP A 239 -8.07 -7.34 -4.73
CA ASP A 239 -9.11 -7.63 -3.75
C ASP A 239 -9.01 -9.09 -3.26
N SER A 240 -9.74 -9.38 -2.18
CA SER A 240 -9.79 -10.74 -1.62
C SER A 240 -10.36 -11.73 -2.64
N GLY A 241 -9.57 -12.75 -2.97
CA GLY A 241 -9.97 -13.85 -3.87
C GLY A 241 -9.43 -13.73 -5.29
N ASP A 242 -8.72 -12.65 -5.61
CA ASP A 242 -8.08 -12.44 -6.91
C ASP A 242 -6.59 -12.84 -6.91
N GLU A 243 -6.31 -14.02 -6.35
CA GLU A 243 -4.94 -14.49 -6.16
C GLU A 243 -4.24 -14.81 -7.49
N GLU A 244 -5.00 -15.20 -8.51
CA GLU A 244 -4.49 -15.55 -9.84
C GLU A 244 -3.90 -14.33 -10.57
N ALA A 245 -4.38 -13.11 -10.27
CA ALA A 245 -3.90 -11.88 -10.88
C ALA A 245 -2.40 -11.64 -10.61
N TRP A 246 -1.87 -12.01 -9.44
CA TRP A 246 -0.44 -11.91 -9.14
C TRP A 246 0.41 -12.84 -9.99
N THR A 247 -0.08 -14.06 -10.26
CA THR A 247 0.62 -15.00 -11.13
C THR A 247 0.63 -14.47 -12.57
N ALA A 248 -0.52 -13.99 -13.05
CA ALA A 248 -0.62 -13.38 -14.37
C ALA A 248 0.29 -12.15 -14.52
N LEU A 249 0.34 -11.28 -13.50
CA LEU A 249 1.23 -10.13 -13.46
C LEU A 249 2.69 -10.52 -13.67
N LEU A 250 3.18 -11.53 -12.94
CA LEU A 250 4.57 -11.98 -13.04
C LEU A 250 4.88 -12.64 -14.39
N GLU A 251 3.90 -13.35 -14.97
CA GLU A 251 4.04 -13.99 -16.28
C GLU A 251 4.08 -12.97 -17.42
N GLU A 252 3.31 -11.88 -17.29
CA GLU A 252 3.12 -10.84 -18.31
C GLU A 252 4.03 -9.60 -18.15
N ALA A 253 4.81 -9.51 -17.06
CA ALA A 253 5.74 -8.41 -16.78
C ALA A 253 6.97 -8.38 -17.70
N TYR A 254 6.76 -8.25 -19.01
CA TYR A 254 7.80 -8.11 -20.01
C TYR A 254 7.32 -7.29 -21.20
N VAL A 255 8.26 -6.77 -21.98
CA VAL A 255 8.03 -6.19 -23.30
C VAL A 255 8.70 -7.02 -24.38
N LEU A 256 8.17 -6.98 -25.59
CA LEU A 256 8.74 -7.68 -26.75
C LEU A 256 9.58 -6.73 -27.60
N LYS A 257 10.84 -7.09 -27.84
CA LYS A 257 11.73 -6.43 -28.81
C LYS A 257 12.27 -7.38 -29.88
#